data_AF-A0A9D6PT62-F1
#
_entry.id   AF-A0A9D6PT62-F1
#
_cell.length_a   1.000
_cell.length_b   1.000
_cell.length_c   1.000
_cell.angle_alpha   90.00
_cell.angle_beta   90.00
_cell.angle_gamma   90.00
#
_symmetry.space_group_name_H-M   'P 1'
#
loop_
_entity.id
_entity.type
_entity.pdbx_description
1 polymer ?
#
loop_
_entity_poly.entity_id
_entity_poly.type
_entity_poly.pdbx_seq_one_letter_code
_entity_poly.pdbx_strand_id
1 'polypeptide(L)'
;MKYLNIILAIFALVLTGSIKAAPIASLEITGGNFSMAGAVGVIHPGAYANMTVGGYDGVISPSPAHTEYDYTPYSIATFEFGYFGPVSIITAPTDGVNSGFAPLSGDITNNTLTLDLSSWSMLWCCQLFNLGSSSDLVAGSRCVTDTSFTNCSTPIITTYDTATGEFTAAWKAVVTYGAFRGQLASWSITGNVSAVPVPAALWLMGSGLIALAGLASRRNKI
;
A
#
# COMPACT_ATOMS: atom_id res chain seq x y z
N MET A 1 50.95 -3.85 -4.10
CA MET A 1 50.08 -4.89 -3.49
C MET A 1 49.16 -4.37 -2.37
N LYS A 2 49.52 -3.35 -1.57
CA LYS A 2 48.67 -2.86 -0.45
C LYS A 2 47.24 -2.39 -0.84
N TYR A 3 47.04 -1.88 -2.05
CA TYR A 3 45.73 -1.38 -2.50
C TYR A 3 44.76 -2.48 -2.97
N LEU A 4 45.27 -3.66 -3.36
CA LEU A 4 44.43 -4.74 -3.88
C LEU A 4 43.51 -5.33 -2.79
N ASN A 5 44.04 -5.46 -1.57
CA ASN A 5 43.27 -5.97 -0.43
C ASN A 5 42.19 -4.98 0.02
N ILE A 6 42.42 -3.67 -0.12
CA ILE A 6 41.43 -2.64 0.20
C ILE A 6 40.31 -2.65 -0.84
N ILE A 7 40.63 -2.78 -2.13
CA ILE A 7 39.64 -2.88 -3.20
C ILE A 7 38.79 -4.14 -3.03
N LEU A 8 39.40 -5.29 -2.73
CA LEU A 8 38.66 -6.53 -2.46
C LEU A 8 37.75 -6.42 -1.22
N ALA A 9 38.21 -5.77 -0.15
CA ALA A 9 37.41 -5.59 1.06
C ALA A 9 36.20 -4.66 0.82
N ILE A 10 36.37 -3.60 0.03
CA ILE A 10 35.26 -2.71 -0.37
C ILE A 10 34.27 -3.46 -1.27
N PHE A 11 34.76 -4.24 -2.23
CA PHE A 11 33.90 -5.02 -3.13
C PHE A 11 33.11 -6.11 -2.38
N ALA A 12 33.75 -6.78 -1.41
CA ALA A 12 33.10 -7.74 -0.53
C ALA A 12 32.02 -7.06 0.33
N LEU A 13 32.27 -5.87 0.88
CA LEU A 13 31.30 -5.12 1.67
C LEU A 13 30.07 -4.69 0.86
N VAL A 14 30.26 -4.35 -0.42
CA VAL A 14 29.17 -4.02 -1.36
C VAL A 14 28.37 -5.26 -1.73
N LEU A 15 29.01 -6.43 -1.85
CA LEU A 15 28.34 -7.71 -2.16
C LEU A 15 27.60 -8.31 -0.95
N THR A 16 28.01 -8.00 0.29
CA THR A 16 27.38 -8.49 1.51
C THR A 16 26.35 -7.53 2.11
N GLY A 17 26.08 -6.40 1.45
CA GLY A 17 25.04 -5.47 1.90
C GLY A 17 23.70 -6.20 1.96
N SER A 18 23.13 -6.34 3.16
CA SER A 18 21.76 -6.79 3.34
C SER A 18 20.85 -5.95 2.46
N ILE A 19 20.01 -6.59 1.63
CA ILE A 19 19.02 -5.92 0.78
C ILE A 19 18.12 -5.11 1.71
N LYS A 20 18.38 -3.80 1.81
CA LYS A 20 17.58 -2.90 2.62
C LYS A 20 16.21 -2.80 1.97
N ALA A 21 15.17 -2.79 2.80
CA ALA A 21 13.81 -2.47 2.36
C ALA A 21 13.82 -1.22 1.49
N ALA A 22 13.32 -1.34 0.27
CA ALA A 22 13.13 -0.22 -0.64
C ALA A 22 11.69 0.28 -0.47
N PRO A 23 11.47 1.55 -0.07
CA PRO A 23 10.13 2.08 -0.01
C PRO A 23 9.52 2.08 -1.40
N ILE A 24 8.22 1.78 -1.47
CA ILE A 24 7.48 1.91 -2.72
C ILE A 24 7.29 3.42 -3.01
N ALA A 25 7.26 3.79 -4.29
CA ALA A 25 6.98 5.15 -4.73
C ALA A 25 5.48 5.31 -5.03
N SER A 26 4.90 4.29 -5.68
CA SER A 26 3.49 4.25 -6.04
C SER A 26 2.91 2.84 -6.05
N LEU A 27 1.60 2.79 -5.89
CA LEU A 27 0.74 1.62 -5.96
C LEU A 27 -0.40 1.93 -6.92
N GLU A 28 -0.46 1.25 -8.07
CA GLU A 28 -1.54 1.35 -9.04
C GLU A 28 -2.46 0.15 -8.89
N ILE A 29 -3.74 0.37 -8.60
CA ILE A 29 -4.75 -0.69 -8.58
C ILE A 29 -5.36 -0.82 -9.96
N THR A 30 -5.17 -1.97 -10.60
CA THR A 30 -5.69 -2.25 -11.95
C THR A 30 -7.01 -3.01 -11.91
N GLY A 31 -7.36 -3.61 -10.77
CA GLY A 31 -8.62 -4.30 -10.60
C GLY A 31 -8.71 -5.06 -9.29
N GLY A 32 -9.75 -5.87 -9.17
CA GLY A 32 -9.98 -6.69 -8.00
C GLY A 32 -11.42 -7.15 -7.88
N ASN A 33 -11.71 -7.83 -6.77
CA ASN A 33 -13.04 -8.25 -6.39
C ASN A 33 -13.28 -7.86 -4.95
N PHE A 34 -14.52 -7.51 -4.66
CA PHE A 34 -15.05 -7.36 -3.33
C PHE A 34 -16.18 -8.35 -3.12
N SER A 35 -16.30 -8.93 -1.93
CA SER A 35 -17.47 -9.72 -1.57
C SER A 35 -17.89 -9.50 -0.14
N MET A 36 -19.19 -9.34 0.08
CA MET A 36 -19.79 -9.25 1.41
C MET A 36 -21.23 -9.74 1.35
N ALA A 37 -21.72 -10.38 2.42
CA ALA A 37 -23.11 -10.83 2.52
C ALA A 37 -23.63 -11.61 1.29
N GLY A 38 -22.76 -12.41 0.64
CA GLY A 38 -23.09 -13.21 -0.54
C GLY A 38 -23.14 -12.44 -1.87
N ALA A 39 -22.99 -11.11 -1.86
CA ALA A 39 -22.80 -10.32 -3.07
C ALA A 39 -21.31 -10.21 -3.41
N VAL A 40 -21.03 -10.18 -4.72
CA VAL A 40 -19.68 -10.01 -5.28
C VAL A 40 -19.72 -8.84 -6.24
N GLY A 41 -18.81 -7.89 -6.05
CA GLY A 41 -18.62 -6.74 -6.91
C GLY A 41 -17.21 -6.75 -7.51
N VAL A 42 -17.10 -6.32 -8.76
CA VAL A 42 -15.80 -6.03 -9.37
C VAL A 42 -15.32 -4.68 -8.83
N ILE A 43 -14.09 -4.63 -8.35
CA ILE A 43 -13.44 -3.39 -7.95
C ILE A 43 -13.09 -2.62 -9.22
N HIS A 44 -13.77 -1.50 -9.44
CA HIS A 44 -13.42 -0.56 -10.51
C HIS A 44 -12.42 0.45 -9.95
N PRO A 45 -11.20 0.54 -10.49
CA PRO A 45 -10.26 1.60 -10.16
C PRO A 45 -10.91 2.97 -10.33
N GLY A 46 -10.88 3.78 -9.28
CA GLY A 46 -11.33 5.17 -9.34
C GLY A 46 -10.28 6.09 -9.97
N ALA A 47 -10.59 7.38 -10.09
CA ALA A 47 -9.68 8.39 -10.63
C ALA A 47 -8.34 8.49 -9.87
N TYR A 48 -8.29 7.95 -8.65
CA TYR A 48 -7.13 7.96 -7.76
C TYR A 48 -6.61 6.56 -7.41
N ALA A 49 -6.90 5.57 -8.27
CA ALA A 49 -6.35 4.22 -8.13
C ALA A 49 -4.81 4.17 -8.26
N ASN A 50 -4.20 5.21 -8.86
CA ASN A 50 -2.76 5.43 -8.86
C ASN A 50 -2.37 6.19 -7.59
N MET A 51 -2.11 5.44 -6.53
CA MET A 51 -1.73 5.98 -5.24
C MET A 51 -0.23 6.22 -5.16
N THR A 52 0.19 7.38 -4.69
CA THR A 52 1.57 7.61 -4.23
C THR A 52 1.69 7.25 -2.75
N VAL A 53 2.87 6.85 -2.29
CA VAL A 53 3.11 6.69 -0.84
C VAL A 53 2.86 8.01 -0.12
N GLY A 54 2.13 7.94 1.00
CA GLY A 54 1.50 9.11 1.62
C GLY A 54 -0.03 9.13 1.41
N GLY A 55 -0.57 8.31 0.52
CA GLY A 55 -2.00 8.07 0.43
C GLY A 55 -2.74 9.08 -0.43
N TYR A 56 -4.07 8.92 -0.40
CA TYR A 56 -5.02 9.65 -1.22
C TYR A 56 -6.07 10.31 -0.31
N ASP A 57 -6.38 11.58 -0.59
CA ASP A 57 -7.42 12.35 0.11
C ASP A 57 -8.79 12.05 -0.49
N GLY A 58 -9.44 11.02 0.04
CA GLY A 58 -10.86 10.81 -0.18
C GLY A 58 -11.62 11.86 0.62
N VAL A 59 -11.93 13.01 0.03
CA VAL A 59 -12.82 13.99 0.66
C VAL A 59 -14.19 13.32 0.85
N ILE A 60 -14.58 13.11 2.11
CA ILE A 60 -15.95 12.73 2.45
C ILE A 60 -16.82 13.94 2.13
N SER A 61 -17.42 13.98 0.93
CA SER A 61 -18.48 14.93 0.64
C SER A 61 -19.81 14.25 0.97
N PRO A 62 -20.46 14.56 2.11
CA PRO A 62 -21.81 14.09 2.39
C PRO A 62 -22.77 14.86 1.47
N SER A 63 -22.85 14.48 0.21
CA SER A 63 -23.90 14.95 -0.68
C SER A 63 -25.13 14.07 -0.47
N PRO A 64 -26.26 14.60 0.02
CA PRO A 64 -27.48 13.82 0.29
C PRO A 64 -28.21 13.38 -1.00
N ALA A 65 -27.64 13.63 -2.18
CA ALA A 65 -28.38 13.64 -3.44
C ALA A 65 -27.79 12.75 -4.56
N HIS A 66 -26.93 11.78 -4.25
CA HIS A 66 -26.48 10.83 -5.28
C HIS A 66 -27.54 9.74 -5.48
N THR A 67 -28.44 9.99 -6.44
CA THR A 67 -29.39 9.00 -6.99
C THR A 67 -28.89 8.40 -8.30
N GLU A 68 -27.62 8.65 -8.64
CA GLU A 68 -27.01 8.24 -9.88
C GLU A 68 -25.64 7.64 -9.55
N TYR A 69 -25.20 6.70 -10.39
CA TYR A 69 -23.94 5.95 -10.40
C TYR A 69 -22.68 6.85 -10.46
N ASP A 70 -22.70 8.02 -9.85
CA ASP A 70 -21.54 8.87 -9.65
C ASP A 70 -20.68 8.21 -8.58
N TYR A 71 -19.84 7.30 -9.07
CA TYR A 71 -18.47 7.14 -8.61
C TYR A 71 -17.99 8.49 -8.12
N THR A 72 -17.96 8.69 -6.79
CA THR A 72 -17.44 9.94 -6.28
C THR A 72 -16.05 10.06 -6.90
N PRO A 73 -15.71 11.22 -7.51
CA PRO A 73 -14.35 11.39 -8.03
C PRO A 73 -13.35 11.08 -6.91
N TYR A 74 -13.78 11.18 -5.65
CA TYR A 74 -13.02 11.00 -4.44
C TYR A 74 -12.84 9.57 -3.88
N SER A 75 -12.95 8.52 -4.70
CA SER A 75 -12.77 7.13 -4.23
C SER A 75 -11.64 6.42 -4.95
N ILE A 76 -10.96 5.53 -4.24
CA ILE A 76 -9.88 4.69 -4.79
C ILE A 76 -10.47 3.61 -5.67
N ALA A 77 -11.62 3.09 -5.24
CA ALA A 77 -12.33 2.04 -5.90
C ALA A 77 -13.80 2.09 -5.50
N THR A 78 -14.64 1.54 -6.36
CA THR A 78 -16.07 1.43 -6.13
C THR A 78 -16.59 0.11 -6.68
N PHE A 79 -17.70 -0.33 -6.12
CA PHE A 79 -18.43 -1.48 -6.65
C PHE A 79 -19.91 -1.39 -6.30
N GLU A 80 -20.73 -2.04 -7.12
CA GLU A 80 -22.17 -2.13 -6.91
C GLU A 80 -22.52 -3.28 -5.98
N PHE A 81 -23.30 -2.98 -4.93
CA PHE A 81 -23.78 -3.97 -3.96
C PHE A 81 -25.25 -4.33 -4.21
N GLY A 82 -25.61 -4.53 -5.49
CA GLY A 82 -26.97 -4.90 -5.90
C GLY A 82 -28.03 -3.94 -5.35
N TYR A 83 -29.02 -4.48 -4.62
CA TYR A 83 -30.11 -3.68 -4.03
C TYR A 83 -29.63 -2.64 -3.01
N PHE A 84 -28.46 -2.83 -2.40
CA PHE A 84 -27.93 -1.91 -1.39
C PHE A 84 -27.25 -0.68 -1.99
N GLY A 85 -27.08 -0.63 -3.32
CA GLY A 85 -26.43 0.48 -4.02
C GLY A 85 -24.91 0.44 -3.97
N PRO A 86 -24.26 1.54 -4.38
CA PRO A 86 -22.81 1.59 -4.51
C PRO A 86 -22.12 1.61 -3.15
N VAL A 87 -20.92 1.05 -3.12
CA VAL A 87 -19.99 1.19 -2.00
C VAL A 87 -18.67 1.76 -2.50
N SER A 88 -18.15 2.75 -1.79
CA SER A 88 -16.87 3.38 -2.10
C SER A 88 -15.78 2.92 -1.16
N ILE A 89 -14.57 2.75 -1.69
CA ILE A 89 -13.36 2.47 -0.92
C ILE A 89 -12.54 3.76 -0.82
N ILE A 90 -12.14 4.12 0.39
CA ILE A 90 -11.36 5.32 0.71
C ILE A 90 -10.18 4.99 1.63
N THR A 91 -9.20 5.90 1.71
CA THR A 91 -8.07 5.88 2.66
C THR A 91 -8.08 7.10 3.55
N ALA A 92 -7.30 7.05 4.64
CA ALA A 92 -6.96 8.25 5.40
C ALA A 92 -5.99 9.13 4.58
N PRO A 93 -6.18 10.47 4.61
CA PRO A 93 -5.28 11.39 3.95
C PRO A 93 -3.93 11.48 4.67
N THR A 94 -2.88 11.92 3.97
CA THR A 94 -1.63 12.43 4.58
C THR A 94 -1.89 13.54 5.60
N ASP A 95 -2.99 14.28 5.41
CA ASP A 95 -3.21 15.59 6.01
C ASP A 95 -4.09 15.51 7.28
N GLY A 96 -4.38 14.30 7.76
CA GLY A 96 -4.85 14.06 9.14
C GLY A 96 -6.33 14.32 9.43
N VAL A 97 -7.18 14.52 8.43
CA VAL A 97 -8.61 14.86 8.66
C VAL A 97 -9.46 13.63 9.07
N ASN A 98 -8.99 12.40 8.79
CA ASN A 98 -9.53 11.16 9.37
C ASN A 98 -8.56 10.62 10.44
N SER A 99 -8.68 11.15 11.65
CA SER A 99 -7.70 11.12 12.76
C SER A 99 -7.41 9.76 13.42
N GLY A 100 -7.67 8.63 12.75
CA GLY A 100 -7.55 7.29 13.33
C GLY A 100 -6.54 6.35 12.68
N PHE A 101 -6.05 6.65 11.46
CA PHE A 101 -5.25 5.69 10.68
C PHE A 101 -4.05 6.31 9.99
N ALA A 102 -2.97 5.54 9.88
CA ALA A 102 -1.79 5.93 9.13
C ALA A 102 -2.09 5.96 7.62
N PRO A 103 -1.51 6.91 6.86
CA PRO A 103 -1.60 6.87 5.41
C PRO A 103 -1.04 5.55 4.86
N LEU A 104 -1.51 5.17 3.66
CA LEU A 104 -1.02 3.97 2.99
C LEU A 104 0.50 4.03 2.81
N SER A 105 1.18 2.97 3.24
CA SER A 105 2.62 2.82 3.10
C SER A 105 2.99 1.41 2.66
N GLY A 106 4.22 1.24 2.20
CA GLY A 106 4.72 -0.09 1.92
C GLY A 106 6.18 -0.12 1.53
N ASP A 107 6.75 -1.31 1.66
CA ASP A 107 8.15 -1.59 1.44
C ASP A 107 8.32 -2.88 0.67
N ILE A 108 9.37 -2.92 -0.15
CA ILE A 108 9.81 -4.09 -0.89
C ILE A 108 11.09 -4.61 -0.26
N THR A 109 11.10 -5.87 0.17
CA THR A 109 12.29 -6.56 0.68
C THR A 109 12.30 -7.99 0.19
N ASN A 110 13.39 -8.46 -0.44
CA ASN A 110 13.53 -9.85 -0.89
C ASN A 110 12.30 -10.37 -1.68
N ASN A 111 11.85 -9.63 -2.71
CA ASN A 111 10.66 -9.95 -3.52
C ASN A 111 9.33 -10.01 -2.74
N THR A 112 9.33 -9.57 -1.48
CA THR A 112 8.15 -9.48 -0.65
C THR A 112 7.72 -8.02 -0.60
N LEU A 113 6.46 -7.78 -0.95
CA LEU A 113 5.80 -6.49 -0.84
C LEU A 113 5.00 -6.49 0.48
N THR A 114 5.38 -5.58 1.38
CA THR A 114 4.67 -5.32 2.62
C THR A 114 3.86 -4.05 2.44
N LEU A 115 2.52 -4.13 2.52
CA LEU A 115 1.61 -3.00 2.39
C LEU A 115 0.90 -2.74 3.72
N ASP A 116 1.03 -1.55 4.25
CA ASP A 116 0.15 -1.06 5.30
C ASP A 116 -1.09 -0.44 4.67
N LEU A 117 -2.17 -1.21 4.62
CA LEU A 117 -3.48 -0.76 4.19
C LEU A 117 -4.38 -0.38 5.38
N SER A 118 -3.85 -0.18 6.59
CA SER A 118 -4.66 0.00 7.81
C SER A 118 -5.69 1.13 7.73
N SER A 119 -5.50 2.11 6.83
CA SER A 119 -6.47 3.18 6.57
C SER A 119 -7.56 2.85 5.55
N TRP A 120 -7.52 1.69 4.90
CA TRP A 120 -8.58 1.25 4.00
C TRP A 120 -9.90 1.10 4.69
N SER A 121 -10.87 1.89 4.23
CA SER A 121 -12.21 1.89 4.76
C SER A 121 -13.21 1.89 3.61
N MET A 122 -14.30 1.17 3.80
CA MET A 122 -15.47 1.26 2.93
C MET A 122 -16.45 2.27 3.47
N LEU A 123 -17.02 3.08 2.58
CA LEU A 123 -18.08 4.02 2.87
C LEU A 123 -19.37 3.54 2.20
N TRP A 124 -20.38 3.20 2.99
CA TRP A 124 -21.72 2.89 2.51
C TRP A 124 -22.77 3.62 3.33
N CYS A 125 -23.70 4.31 2.66
CA CYS A 125 -24.80 5.05 3.29
C CYS A 125 -24.33 5.92 4.50
N CYS A 126 -23.17 6.57 4.37
CA CYS A 126 -22.50 7.39 5.39
C CYS A 126 -21.87 6.63 6.57
N GLN A 127 -21.83 5.30 6.54
CA GLN A 127 -21.10 4.48 7.50
C GLN A 127 -19.75 4.08 6.94
N LEU A 128 -18.69 4.30 7.73
CA LEU A 128 -17.36 3.79 7.45
C LEU A 128 -17.20 2.39 8.02
N PHE A 129 -16.49 1.51 7.33
CA PHE A 129 -16.10 0.19 7.78
C PHE A 129 -14.62 0.03 7.51
N ASN A 130 -13.78 -0.05 8.54
CA ASN A 130 -12.36 -0.27 8.30
C ASN A 130 -12.14 -1.71 7.81
N LEU A 131 -11.60 -1.86 6.60
CA LEU A 131 -11.28 -3.16 6.01
C LEU A 131 -9.78 -3.35 5.72
N GLY A 132 -8.96 -2.55 6.38
CA GLY A 132 -7.52 -2.51 6.19
C GLY A 132 -6.73 -2.91 7.42
N SER A 133 -7.36 -2.86 8.60
CA SER A 133 -6.74 -3.09 9.89
C SER A 133 -7.05 -4.47 10.45
N SER A 134 -6.09 -5.03 11.19
CA SER A 134 -6.31 -6.22 12.01
C SER A 134 -6.80 -5.86 13.43
N SER A 135 -6.75 -4.57 13.80
CA SER A 135 -7.14 -4.11 15.13
C SER A 135 -8.65 -3.90 15.23
N ASP A 136 -9.29 -4.59 16.18
CA ASP A 136 -10.70 -4.37 16.59
C ASP A 136 -10.97 -2.92 17.09
N LEU A 137 -9.91 -2.11 17.24
CA LEU A 137 -9.91 -0.82 17.91
C LEU A 137 -10.41 0.34 17.05
N VAL A 138 -10.50 0.18 15.74
CA VAL A 138 -11.00 1.25 14.87
C VAL A 138 -12.13 0.74 14.01
N ALA A 139 -13.30 0.83 14.62
CA ALA A 139 -14.59 0.87 13.98
C ALA A 139 -14.84 -0.20 12.87
N GLY A 140 -15.36 -1.35 13.31
CA GLY A 140 -16.42 -2.01 12.53
C GLY A 140 -16.07 -3.28 11.81
N SER A 141 -14.87 -3.81 11.97
CA SER A 141 -14.56 -5.16 11.52
C SER A 141 -13.67 -5.88 12.53
N ARG A 142 -13.72 -7.21 12.50
CA ARG A 142 -12.89 -8.13 13.27
C ARG A 142 -12.29 -9.14 12.31
N CYS A 143 -10.97 -9.23 12.28
CA CYS A 143 -10.29 -10.13 11.37
C CYS A 143 -10.71 -11.59 11.59
N VAL A 144 -10.87 -12.35 10.51
CA VAL A 144 -11.19 -13.78 10.55
C VAL A 144 -10.11 -14.56 9.82
N THR A 145 -9.36 -15.35 10.56
CA THR A 145 -8.43 -16.32 10.00
C THR A 145 -9.21 -17.54 9.50
N ASP A 146 -9.20 -17.77 8.20
CA ASP A 146 -9.63 -19.03 7.58
C ASP A 146 -8.44 -19.63 6.82
N THR A 147 -8.40 -20.96 6.77
CA THR A 147 -7.43 -21.79 6.04
C THR A 147 -7.26 -21.43 4.56
N SER A 148 -8.21 -20.68 3.98
CA SER A 148 -8.18 -20.22 2.58
C SER A 148 -7.49 -18.86 2.37
N PHE A 149 -7.28 -18.04 3.42
CA PHE A 149 -6.64 -16.72 3.34
C PHE A 149 -5.82 -16.42 4.60
N THR A 150 -4.49 -16.38 4.46
CA THR A 150 -3.54 -16.35 5.59
C THR A 150 -3.27 -14.95 6.16
N ASN A 151 -3.76 -13.88 5.54
CA ASN A 151 -3.29 -12.53 5.84
C ASN A 151 -4.31 -11.72 6.63
N CYS A 152 -4.47 -12.09 7.90
CA CYS A 152 -5.08 -11.25 8.94
C CYS A 152 -4.05 -10.34 9.64
N SER A 153 -2.93 -10.05 8.99
CA SER A 153 -1.88 -9.20 9.52
C SER A 153 -2.01 -7.78 8.98
N THR A 154 -1.81 -6.80 9.85
CA THR A 154 -1.31 -5.49 9.46
C THR A 154 0.16 -5.40 9.84
N PRO A 155 1.06 -5.10 8.90
CA PRO A 155 0.81 -4.87 7.47
C PRO A 155 0.40 -6.15 6.73
N ILE A 156 -0.25 -5.99 5.57
CA ILE A 156 -0.56 -7.06 4.64
C ILE A 156 0.74 -7.42 3.91
N ILE A 157 1.12 -8.69 3.98
CA ILE A 157 2.34 -9.20 3.36
C ILE A 157 1.94 -9.99 2.12
N THR A 158 2.42 -9.57 0.96
CA THR A 158 2.21 -10.28 -0.30
C THR A 158 3.51 -10.42 -1.09
N THR A 159 3.49 -11.30 -2.08
CA THR A 159 4.55 -11.40 -3.09
C THR A 159 4.20 -10.52 -4.28
N TYR A 160 5.21 -9.96 -4.93
CA TYR A 160 5.04 -9.23 -6.19
C TYR A 160 6.07 -9.72 -7.20
N ASP A 161 5.75 -9.58 -8.48
CA ASP A 161 6.66 -9.91 -9.58
C ASP A 161 7.66 -8.77 -9.77
N THR A 162 8.95 -9.06 -9.61
CA THR A 162 10.02 -8.05 -9.77
C THR A 162 10.26 -7.61 -11.21
N ALA A 163 9.83 -8.39 -12.20
CA ALA A 163 10.01 -8.07 -13.61
C ALA A 163 8.87 -7.18 -14.13
N THR A 164 7.63 -7.44 -13.72
CA THR A 164 6.45 -6.68 -14.17
C THR A 164 6.01 -5.61 -13.16
N GLY A 165 6.35 -5.77 -11.89
CA GLY A 165 5.83 -4.95 -10.79
C GLY A 165 4.44 -5.40 -10.33
N GLU A 166 3.89 -6.48 -10.88
CA GLU A 166 2.53 -6.93 -10.56
C GLU A 166 2.44 -7.51 -9.14
N PHE A 167 1.36 -7.20 -8.44
CA PHE A 167 1.05 -7.79 -7.14
C PHE A 167 -0.42 -8.21 -7.06
N THR A 168 -0.69 -9.15 -6.17
CA THR A 168 -2.06 -9.48 -5.74
C THR A 168 -2.11 -9.42 -4.23
N ALA A 169 -3.04 -8.66 -3.67
CA ALA A 169 -3.26 -8.60 -2.22
C ALA A 169 -4.71 -8.95 -1.92
N ALA A 170 -4.96 -9.51 -0.74
CA ALA A 170 -6.31 -9.85 -0.34
C ALA A 170 -6.45 -9.89 1.17
N TRP A 171 -7.68 -9.69 1.64
CA TRP A 171 -7.99 -9.57 3.04
C TRP A 171 -9.44 -9.96 3.32
N LYS A 172 -9.72 -10.39 4.57
CA LYS A 172 -11.05 -10.74 5.04
C LYS A 172 -11.28 -10.29 6.48
N ALA A 173 -12.48 -9.81 6.80
CA ALA A 173 -12.94 -9.65 8.17
C ALA A 173 -14.46 -9.73 8.29
N VAL A 174 -14.94 -9.97 9.50
CA VAL A 174 -16.35 -9.87 9.84
C VAL A 174 -16.67 -8.46 10.28
N VAL A 175 -17.68 -7.85 9.68
CA VAL A 175 -18.18 -6.54 10.09
C VAL A 175 -18.81 -6.65 11.48
N THR A 176 -18.42 -5.81 12.43
CA THR A 176 -18.83 -5.90 13.84
C THR A 176 -19.96 -4.95 14.24
N TYR A 177 -20.31 -3.96 13.41
CA TYR A 177 -21.44 -3.05 13.62
C TYR A 177 -22.20 -2.69 12.35
N GLY A 178 -23.29 -1.94 12.50
CA GLY A 178 -24.03 -1.36 11.38
C GLY A 178 -24.90 -2.38 10.64
N ALA A 179 -25.37 -2.00 9.46
CA ALA A 179 -26.31 -2.82 8.67
C ALA A 179 -25.73 -4.18 8.25
N PHE A 180 -24.40 -4.29 8.15
CA PHE A 180 -23.70 -5.51 7.75
C PHE A 180 -23.10 -6.27 8.94
N ARG A 181 -23.52 -6.00 10.18
CA ARG A 181 -23.00 -6.70 11.36
C ARG A 181 -23.12 -8.22 11.20
N GLY A 182 -22.01 -8.92 11.47
CA GLY A 182 -21.88 -10.37 11.36
C GLY A 182 -21.57 -10.85 9.94
N GLN A 183 -21.57 -9.98 8.94
CA GLN A 183 -21.25 -10.35 7.56
C GLN A 183 -19.74 -10.43 7.36
N LEU A 184 -19.29 -11.49 6.70
CA LEU A 184 -17.90 -11.59 6.24
C LEU A 184 -17.74 -10.69 5.01
N ALA A 185 -16.85 -9.71 5.11
CA ALA A 185 -16.38 -8.88 4.02
C ALA A 185 -14.98 -9.37 3.59
N SER A 186 -14.73 -9.39 2.30
CA SER A 186 -13.41 -9.69 1.76
C SER A 186 -13.16 -8.93 0.48
N TRP A 187 -11.90 -8.61 0.25
CA TRP A 187 -11.46 -8.03 -1.00
C TRP A 187 -10.20 -8.73 -1.49
N SER A 188 -10.00 -8.70 -2.80
CA SER A 188 -8.76 -9.04 -3.47
C SER A 188 -8.47 -7.96 -4.49
N ILE A 189 -7.27 -7.40 -4.49
CA ILE A 189 -6.84 -6.41 -5.48
C ILE A 189 -5.67 -6.94 -6.26
N THR A 190 -5.60 -6.51 -7.51
CA THR A 190 -4.46 -6.67 -8.38
C THR A 190 -3.97 -5.31 -8.81
N GLY A 191 -2.66 -5.19 -9.01
CA GLY A 191 -2.08 -3.90 -9.35
C GLY A 191 -0.61 -3.97 -9.68
N ASN A 192 -0.03 -2.80 -9.91
CA ASN A 192 1.39 -2.61 -10.14
C ASN A 192 2.00 -1.81 -8.98
N VAL A 193 3.22 -2.16 -8.59
CA VAL A 193 4.01 -1.40 -7.63
C VAL A 193 5.26 -0.87 -8.32
N SER A 194 5.57 0.41 -8.05
CA SER A 194 6.83 1.02 -8.48
C SER A 194 7.70 1.25 -7.25
N ALA A 195 8.87 0.60 -7.21
CA ALA A 195 9.86 0.85 -6.16
C ALA A 195 10.65 2.13 -6.45
N VAL A 196 11.06 2.87 -5.42
CA VAL A 196 12.05 3.93 -5.60
C VAL A 196 13.35 3.30 -6.12
N PRO A 197 13.89 3.69 -7.30
CA PRO A 197 15.11 3.10 -7.83
C PRO A 197 16.32 3.39 -6.92
N VAL A 198 16.66 2.44 -6.05
CA VAL A 198 17.85 2.50 -5.17
C VAL A 198 19.19 2.56 -5.92
N PRO A 199 19.38 1.94 -7.12
CA PRO A 199 20.69 1.90 -7.76
C PRO A 199 21.31 3.28 -8.06
N ALA A 200 20.50 4.27 -8.44
CA ALA A 200 21.01 5.60 -8.78
C ALA A 200 21.56 6.34 -7.55
N ALA A 201 20.88 6.22 -6.40
CA ALA A 201 21.33 6.85 -5.15
C ALA A 201 22.67 6.26 -4.69
N LEU A 202 22.86 4.94 -4.83
CA LEU A 202 24.13 4.29 -4.50
C LEU A 202 25.27 4.75 -5.43
N TRP A 203 25.00 4.89 -6.73
CA TRP A 203 25.97 5.40 -7.70
C TRP A 203 26.33 6.87 -7.48
N LEU A 204 25.36 7.70 -7.14
CA LEU A 204 25.58 9.12 -6.83
C LEU A 204 26.34 9.29 -5.51
N MET A 205 25.98 8.52 -4.48
CA MET A 205 26.69 8.54 -3.20
C MET A 205 28.13 8.01 -3.38
N GLY A 206 28.30 6.93 -4.14
CA GLY A 206 29.62 6.37 -4.47
C GLY A 206 30.49 7.34 -5.24
N SER A 207 29.95 7.99 -6.28
CA SER A 207 30.71 8.97 -7.07
C SER A 207 31.01 10.25 -6.28
N GLY A 208 30.09 10.71 -5.43
CA GLY A 208 30.31 11.83 -4.52
C GLY A 208 31.42 11.56 -3.49
N LEU A 209 31.44 10.36 -2.89
CA LEU A 209 32.50 9.94 -1.96
C LEU A 209 33.87 9.88 -2.64
N ILE A 210 33.95 9.36 -3.86
CA ILE A 210 35.20 9.31 -4.63
C ILE A 210 35.68 10.72 -4.96
N ALA A 211 34.79 11.63 -5.36
CA ALA A 211 35.12 13.03 -5.61
C ALA A 211 35.66 13.73 -4.36
N LEU A 212 35.02 13.50 -3.20
CA LEU A 212 35.46 14.03 -1.91
C LEU A 212 36.83 13.47 -1.48
N ALA A 213 37.05 12.16 -1.63
CA ALA A 213 38.34 11.54 -1.34
C ALA A 213 39.46 12.10 -2.25
N GLY A 214 39.15 12.33 -3.53
CA GLY A 214 40.05 12.98 -4.47
C GLY A 214 40.43 14.40 -4.04
N LEU A 215 39.45 15.22 -3.64
CA LEU A 215 39.66 16.57 -3.11
C LEU A 215 40.48 16.57 -1.82
N ALA A 216 40.19 15.65 -0.88
CA ALA A 216 40.91 15.52 0.38
C ALA A 216 42.38 15.15 0.17
N SER A 217 42.67 14.24 -0.79
CA SER A 217 44.04 13.83 -1.12
C SER A 217 44.91 14.99 -1.66
N ARG A 218 44.28 16.02 -2.23
CA ARG A 218 44.97 17.17 -2.81
C ARG A 218 45.47 18.15 -1.74
N ARG A 219 44.81 18.23 -0.58
CA ARG A 219 45.23 19.10 0.55
C ARG A 219 46.48 18.63 1.27
N ASN A 220 46.84 17.35 1.18
CA ASN A 220 48.05 16.81 1.83
C ASN A 220 49.32 16.91 0.98
N LYS A 221 49.24 17.49 -0.24
CA LYS A 221 50.39 17.66 -1.15
C LYS A 221 50.85 19.11 -1.31
N ILE A 222 50.31 20.02 -0.50
CA ILE A 222 50.71 21.42 -0.36
C ILE A 222 51.19 21.60 1.07
#